data_AF-A0A0N5DC23-F1
#
_entry.id   AF-A0A0N5DC23-F1
#
_cell.length_a   1.000
_cell.length_b   1.000
_cell.length_c   1.000
_cell.angle_alpha   90.00
_cell.angle_beta   90.00
_cell.angle_gamma   90.00
#
_symmetry.space_group_name_H-M   'P 1'
#
loop_
_entity.id
_entity.type
_entity.pdbx_description
1 polymer ?
#
loop_
_entity_poly.entity_id
_entity_poly.type
_entity_poly.pdbx_seq_one_letter_code
_entity_poly.pdbx_strand_id
1 'polypeptide(L)' 'MAFCALIHRFAPNSFEFDKLDPSKRRENLELAFRVAEANGIVPLLEVDDMLLMGDRPDWKCIFTYVQSFYKEFKDRP' A
#
# COMPACT_ATOMS: atom_id res chain seq x y z
N MET A 1 3.41 -5.56 4.69
CA MET A 1 2.89 -4.84 5.88
C MET A 1 2.94 -3.32 5.76
N ALA A 2 4.05 -2.71 5.32
CA ALA A 2 4.18 -1.24 5.33
C ALA A 2 3.02 -0.47 4.65
N PHE A 3 2.60 -0.89 3.45
CA PHE A 3 1.47 -0.27 2.76
C PHE A 3 0.14 -0.43 3.51
N CYS A 4 -0.13 -1.61 4.09
CA CYS A 4 -1.31 -1.82 4.94
C CYS A 4 -1.30 -0.86 6.14
N ALA A 5 -0.16 -0.70 6.80
CA ALA A 5 -0.04 0.20 7.95
C ALA A 5 -0.25 1.66 7.55
N LEU A 6 0.30 2.06 6.40
CA LEU A 6 0.12 3.39 5.84
C LEU A 6 -1.36 3.69 5.58
N ILE A 7 -2.09 2.76 4.97
CA ILE A 7 -3.53 2.93 4.73
C ILE A 7 -4.30 2.96 6.04
N HIS A 8 -4.03 2.04 6.96
CA HIS A 8 -4.73 1.98 8.24
C HIS A 8 -4.59 3.29 9.04
N ARG A 9 -3.46 4.00 8.92
CA ARG A 9 -3.27 5.31 9.53
C ARG A 9 -4.25 6.37 9.01
N PHE A 10 -4.57 6.37 7.71
CA PHE A 10 -5.44 7.37 7.10
C PHE A 10 -6.91 6.91 6.95
N ALA A 11 -7.13 5.60 6.88
CA ALA A 11 -8.42 4.95 6.72
C ALA A 11 -8.49 3.70 7.63
N PRO A 12 -8.57 3.87 8.96
CA PRO A 12 -8.50 2.75 9.91
C PRO A 12 -9.63 1.73 9.74
N ASN A 13 -10.78 2.16 9.22
CA ASN A 13 -11.97 1.32 9.01
C ASN A 13 -11.97 0.58 7.67
N SER A 14 -10.90 0.67 6.87
CA SER A 14 -10.85 0.08 5.53
C SER A 14 -10.64 -1.43 5.54
N PHE A 15 -9.98 -1.97 6.56
CA PHE A 15 -9.79 -3.41 6.80
C PHE A 15 -9.25 -3.65 8.22
N GLU A 16 -9.35 -4.89 8.69
CA GLU A 16 -8.86 -5.31 10.01
C GLU A 16 -7.34 -5.52 10.01
N PHE A 17 -6.57 -4.46 10.26
CA PHE A 17 -5.10 -4.50 10.23
C PHE A 17 -4.51 -5.51 11.22
N ASP A 18 -5.08 -5.63 12.43
CA ASP A 18 -4.58 -6.51 13.48
C ASP A 18 -4.71 -8.01 13.17
N LYS A 19 -5.54 -8.36 12.17
CA LYS A 19 -5.72 -9.75 11.71
C LYS A 19 -4.77 -10.13 10.57
N LEU A 20 -3.95 -9.19 10.08
CA LEU A 20 -3.04 -9.46 8.97
C LEU A 20 -1.80 -10.23 9.43
N ASP A 21 -1.42 -11.22 8.63
CA ASP A 21 -0.23 -12.03 8.85
C ASP A 21 0.95 -11.45 8.04
N PRO A 22 2.05 -11.01 8.68
CA PRO A 22 3.23 -10.49 7.99
C PRO A 22 3.88 -11.46 7.00
N SER A 23 3.72 -12.78 7.18
CA SER A 23 4.27 -13.80 6.28
C SER A 23 3.57 -13.83 4.92
N LYS A 24 2.31 -13.40 4.87
CA LYS A 24 1.48 -13.39 3.65
C LYS A 24 1.73 -12.15 2.78
N ARG A 25 2.97 -12.01 2.27
CA ARG A 25 3.42 -10.81 1.52
C ARG A 25 2.47 -10.46 0.35
N ARG A 26 2.11 -11.45 -0.47
CA ARG A 26 1.21 -11.28 -1.63
C ARG A 26 -0.16 -10.75 -1.22
N GLU A 27 -0.85 -11.47 -0.34
CA GLU A 27 -2.20 -11.11 0.12
C GLU A 27 -2.23 -9.70 0.73
N ASN A 28 -1.21 -9.35 1.52
CA ASN A 28 -1.09 -8.02 2.12
C ASN A 28 -0.90 -6.91 1.08
N LEU A 29 -0.09 -7.14 0.05
CA LEU A 29 0.12 -6.18 -1.03
C LEU A 29 -1.14 -6.00 -1.88
N GLU A 30 -1.78 -7.10 -2.27
CA GLU A 30 -3.05 -7.08 -3.02
C GLU A 30 -4.14 -6.32 -2.25
N LEU A 31 -4.29 -6.62 -0.96
CA LEU A 31 -5.24 -5.91 -0.09
C LEU A 31 -4.93 -4.41 -0.05
N ALA A 32 -3.67 -4.05 0.21
CA ALA A 32 -3.28 -2.66 0.32
C ALA A 32 -3.52 -1.90 -0.99
N PHE A 33 -3.12 -2.45 -2.13
CA PHE A 33 -3.23 -1.75 -3.42
C PHE A 33 -4.69 -1.64 -3.86
N ARG A 34 -5.51 -2.68 -3.65
CA ARG A 34 -6.96 -2.63 -3.90
C ARG A 34 -7.65 -1.55 -3.05
N VAL A 35 -7.31 -1.45 -1.77
CA VAL A 35 -7.90 -0.45 -0.88
C VAL A 35 -7.40 0.95 -1.25
N ALA A 36 -6.13 1.10 -1.63
CA ALA A 36 -5.58 2.36 -2.10
C ALA A 36 -6.32 2.87 -3.35
N GLU A 37 -6.54 2.00 -4.33
CA GLU A 37 -7.28 2.31 -5.55
C GLU A 37 -8.73 2.71 -5.27
N ALA A 38 -9.41 2.01 -4.35
CA ALA A 38 -10.75 2.40 -3.89
C ALA A 38 -10.77 3.78 -3.20
N ASN A 39 -9.62 4.24 -2.69
CA ASN A 39 -9.41 5.57 -2.13
C ASN A 39 -8.78 6.55 -3.16
N GLY A 40 -8.86 6.25 -4.46
CA GLY A 40 -8.44 7.17 -5.53
C GLY A 40 -6.94 7.23 -5.78
N ILE A 41 -6.13 6.38 -5.12
CA ILE A 41 -4.69 6.32 -5.35
C ILE A 41 -4.43 5.50 -6.62
N VAL A 42 -3.80 6.13 -7.61
CA VAL A 42 -3.42 5.46 -8.86
C VAL A 42 -2.41 4.35 -8.57
N PRO A 43 -2.64 3.10 -9.03
CA PRO A 43 -1.71 2.00 -8.84
C PRO A 43 -0.44 2.22 -9.68
N LEU A 44 0.68 2.57 -9.02
CA LEU A 44 1.98 2.76 -9.68
C LEU A 44 2.91 1.55 -9.53
N LEU A 45 2.51 0.55 -8.73
CA LEU A 45 3.27 -0.66 -8.47
C LEU A 45 2.37 -1.87 -8.67
N GLU A 46 2.92 -2.92 -9.27
CA GLU A 46 2.28 -4.23 -9.34
C GLU A 46 2.75 -5.14 -8.21
N VAL A 47 1.86 -6.04 -7.78
CA VAL A 47 2.16 -6.99 -6.70
C VAL A 47 3.28 -7.94 -7.09
N ASP A 48 3.24 -8.45 -8.33
CA ASP A 48 4.25 -9.40 -8.82
C ASP A 48 5.64 -8.77 -8.89
N ASP A 49 5.73 -7.52 -9.34
CA ASP A 49 6.98 -6.76 -9.35
C ASP A 49 7.54 -6.56 -7.94
N MET A 50 6.68 -6.23 -6.97
CA MET A 50 7.05 -6.09 -5.56
C MET A 50 7.56 -7.39 -4.94
N LEU A 51 6.99 -8.52 -5.35
CA LEU A 51 7.43 -9.84 -4.89
C LEU A 51 8.76 -10.24 -5.57
N LEU A 52 8.91 -9.94 -6.86
CA LEU A 52 10.14 -10.18 -7.62
C LEU A 52 11.32 -9.34 -7.10
N MET A 53 11.07 -8.06 -6.78
CA MET A 53 12.05 -7.15 -6.20
C MET A 53 12.53 -7.60 -4.80
N GLY A 54 11.70 -8.36 -4.08
CA GLY A 54 12.04 -8.94 -2.79
C GLY A 54 12.48 -7.89 -1.78
N ASP A 55 13.76 -7.92 -1.40
CA ASP A 55 14.34 -7.06 -0.37
C ASP A 55 15.09 -5.85 -0.95
N ARG A 56 15.11 -5.68 -2.28
CA ARG A 56 15.78 -4.57 -2.98
C ARG A 56 14.87 -3.91 -4.01
N PRO A 57 13.73 -3.32 -3.60
CA PRO A 57 12.89 -2.58 -4.53
C PRO A 57 13.56 -1.29 -5.00
N ASP A 58 13.18 -0.82 -6.20
CA ASP A 58 13.59 0.50 -6.69
C ASP A 58 13.00 1.59 -5.78
N TRP A 59 13.87 2.26 -5.02
CA TRP A 59 13.47 3.26 -4.05
C TRP A 59 12.74 4.46 -4.68
N LYS A 60 12.99 4.80 -5.95
CA LYS A 60 12.29 5.89 -6.65
C LYS A 60 10.85 5.50 -6.94
N CYS A 61 10.61 4.28 -7.40
CA CYS A 61 9.27 3.76 -7.64
C CYS A 61 8.47 3.70 -6.32
N ILE A 62 9.07 3.15 -5.25
CA ILE A 62 8.45 3.12 -3.92
C ILE A 62 8.15 4.54 -3.42
N PHE A 63 9.12 5.45 -3.52
CA PHE A 63 8.97 6.84 -3.07
C PHE A 63 7.82 7.55 -3.81
N THR A 64 7.78 7.43 -5.13
CA THR A 64 6.73 8.05 -5.97
C THR A 64 5.36 7.52 -5.58
N TYR A 65 5.26 6.21 -5.34
CA TYR A 65 3.98 5.63 -4.92
C TYR A 65 3.57 6.11 -3.53
N VAL A 66 4.46 6.10 -2.54
CA VAL A 66 4.18 6.62 -1.19
C VAL A 66 3.79 8.11 -1.22
N GLN A 67 4.39 8.92 -2.10
CA GLN A 67 3.97 10.32 -2.29
C GLN A 67 2.52 10.42 -2.75
N SER A 68 2.05 9.53 -3.64
CA SER A 68 0.65 9.47 -4.06
C SER A 68 -0.29 9.18 -2.89
N PHE A 69 0.07 8.29 -1.96
CA PHE A 69 -0.71 8.08 -0.73
C PHE A 69 -0.83 9.35 0.08
N TYR A 70 0.29 10.04 0.30
CA TYR A 70 0.29 11.24 1.12
C TYR A 70 -0.53 12.36 0.49
N LYS A 71 -0.44 12.54 -0.84
CA LYS A 71 -1.25 13.52 -1.56
C LYS A 71 -2.75 13.23 -1.42
N GLU A 72 -3.17 12.03 -1.78
CA GLU A 72 -4.60 11.67 -1.76
C GLU A 72 -5.21 11.67 -0.35
N PHE A 73 -4.46 11.22 0.66
CA PHE A 73 -4.99 11.18 2.04
C PHE A 73 -4.87 12.52 2.78
N LYS A 74 -3.91 13.38 2.45
CA LYS A 74 -3.78 14.69 3.09
C LYS A 74 -4.73 15.73 2.50
N ASP A 75 -5.00 15.64 1.20
CA ASP A 75 -5.84 16.62 0.51
C ASP A 75 -7.35 16.29 0.65
N ARG A 76 -7.69 15.15 1.29
CA ARG A 76 -9.06 14.82 1.69
C ARG A 76 -9.46 15.62 2.95
N PRO A 77 -10.56 16.39 2.92
CA PRO A 77 -11.04 17.19 4.04
C PRO A 77 -11.54 16.35 5.22
#